data_AF-A0A388LLX6-F1
#
_entry.id   AF-A0A388LLX6-F1
#
_cell.length_a   1.000
_cell.length_b   1.000
_cell.length_c   1.000
_cell.angle_alpha   90.00
_cell.angle_beta   90.00
_cell.angle_gamma   90.00
#
_symmetry.space_group_name_H-M   'P 1'
#
loop_
_entity.id
_entity.type
_entity.pdbx_description
1 polymer ?
#
loop_
_entity_poly.entity_id
_entity_poly.type
_entity_poly.pdbx_seq_one_letter_code
_entity_poly.pdbx_strand_id
1 'polypeptide(L)'
;MARPSTSVLLAIGLVCIALCAAIPSVHGLRRLTSGCGGCPSSCDTALKGCDFYFYGHQNNVPKIKLVRKGDNTIYVQCGHILHRDGYDTRPVKVVNSANCAILQGQTWNTNACQHRLYGNGRHLASREFNVGNPNDFLNACIKVQISAAQYEDGGNFNNGHKNPRACIVVKTDKTFG
;
A
#
# COMPACT_ATOMS: atom_id res chain seq x y z
N MET A 1 2.74 87.26 2.43
CA MET A 1 3.73 86.16 2.52
C MET A 1 2.99 84.87 2.15
N ALA A 2 2.89 84.41 0.90
CA ALA A 2 3.90 84.06 -0.10
C ALA A 2 4.85 82.93 0.35
N ARG A 3 4.47 81.67 0.07
CA ARG A 3 5.28 80.78 -0.79
C ARG A 3 4.51 79.50 -1.18
N PRO A 4 4.53 79.13 -2.48
CA PRO A 4 4.11 77.83 -2.99
C PRO A 4 5.33 76.92 -3.30
N SER A 5 5.03 75.68 -3.70
CA SER A 5 5.70 74.85 -4.72
C SER A 5 6.15 73.44 -4.28
N THR A 6 6.24 72.57 -5.29
CA THR A 6 6.73 71.17 -5.32
C THR A 6 5.69 70.14 -4.84
N SER A 7 4.95 69.44 -5.71
CA SER A 7 5.35 68.65 -6.89
C SER A 7 6.43 67.61 -6.57
N VAL A 8 6.15 66.70 -5.64
CA VAL A 8 6.78 65.36 -5.59
C VAL A 8 5.74 64.39 -5.03
N LEU A 9 5.71 63.16 -5.55
CA LEU A 9 4.75 62.06 -5.33
C LEU A 9 3.55 62.13 -6.30
N LEU A 10 3.71 62.07 -7.63
CA LEU A 10 4.39 61.04 -8.41
C LEU A 10 4.18 59.62 -7.84
N ALA A 11 3.11 59.02 -8.34
CA ALA A 11 3.09 57.67 -8.90
C ALA A 11 3.24 56.48 -7.94
N ILE A 12 2.26 56.25 -7.06
CA ILE A 12 1.88 54.89 -6.66
C ILE A 12 0.36 54.83 -6.45
N GLY A 13 -0.39 54.85 -7.54
CA GLY A 13 -1.85 54.89 -7.45
C GLY A 13 -2.55 54.57 -8.75
N LEU A 14 -2.08 53.55 -9.47
CA LEU A 14 -2.79 52.94 -10.62
C LEU A 14 -2.04 51.68 -11.11
N VAL A 15 -1.96 50.66 -10.24
CA VAL A 15 -1.70 49.27 -10.67
C VAL A 15 -2.65 48.36 -9.90
N CYS A 16 -3.95 48.54 -10.10
CA CYS A 16 -4.97 47.65 -9.52
C CYS A 16 -6.00 47.15 -10.54
N ILE A 17 -5.92 47.47 -11.83
CA ILE A 17 -6.97 47.07 -12.78
C ILE A 17 -6.36 46.78 -14.15
N ALA A 18 -5.90 45.53 -14.37
CA ALA A 18 -5.90 44.84 -15.67
C ALA A 18 -5.04 43.56 -15.60
N LEU A 19 -5.57 42.50 -14.99
CA LEU A 19 -5.15 41.11 -15.27
C LEU A 19 -6.21 40.13 -14.74
N CYS A 20 -7.47 40.38 -15.07
CA CYS A 20 -8.51 39.35 -15.07
C CYS A 20 -8.62 38.80 -16.49
N ALA A 21 -7.60 38.06 -16.93
CA ALA A 21 -7.65 37.30 -18.16
C ALA A 21 -7.15 35.89 -17.87
N ALA A 22 -8.10 34.95 -17.94
CA ALA A 22 -7.87 33.53 -18.18
C ALA A 22 -6.88 32.82 -17.25
N ILE A 23 -7.26 32.61 -15.99
CA ILE A 23 -6.81 31.41 -15.29
C ILE A 23 -7.84 30.33 -15.63
N PRO A 24 -7.53 29.32 -16.48
CA PRO A 24 -8.36 28.14 -16.52
C PRO A 24 -8.32 27.57 -15.11
N SER A 25 -9.48 27.62 -14.46
CA SER A 25 -9.69 27.01 -13.16
C SER A 25 -9.44 25.51 -13.35
N VAL A 26 -8.20 25.08 -13.12
CA VAL A 26 -7.84 23.67 -13.03
C VAL A 26 -8.32 23.19 -11.65
N HIS A 27 -9.62 23.33 -11.40
CA HIS A 27 -10.34 22.34 -10.63
C HIS A 27 -10.26 21.07 -11.47
N GLY A 28 -9.11 20.40 -11.36
CA GLY A 28 -9.00 18.98 -11.56
C GLY A 28 -9.90 18.32 -10.53
N LEU A 29 -11.21 18.38 -10.80
CA LEU A 29 -12.14 17.34 -10.45
C LEU A 29 -11.48 16.09 -11.01
N ARG A 30 -10.66 15.43 -10.21
CA ARG A 30 -10.38 14.01 -10.38
C ARG A 30 -11.74 13.37 -10.23
N ARG A 31 -12.42 13.31 -11.36
CA ARG A 31 -13.60 12.52 -11.63
C ARG A 31 -13.22 11.15 -11.08
N LEU A 32 -13.76 10.82 -9.92
CA LEU A 32 -13.83 9.45 -9.44
C LEU A 32 -14.71 8.76 -10.48
N THR A 33 -14.08 8.30 -11.56
CA THR A 33 -14.70 7.40 -12.51
C THR A 33 -15.05 6.17 -11.69
N SER A 34 -16.34 5.98 -11.46
CA SER A 34 -16.96 4.81 -10.83
C SER A 34 -16.84 3.55 -11.71
N GLY A 35 -15.69 3.36 -12.36
CA GLY A 35 -15.31 2.14 -13.06
C GLY A 35 -14.06 1.59 -12.37
N CYS A 36 -14.21 0.48 -11.64
CA CYS A 36 -13.15 -0.34 -11.04
C CYS A 36 -11.79 0.36 -10.85
N GLY A 37 -11.72 1.34 -9.94
CA GLY A 37 -10.48 2.04 -9.59
C GLY A 37 -9.47 1.07 -8.98
N GLY A 38 -8.66 0.44 -9.83
CA GLY A 38 -7.53 -0.38 -9.41
C GLY A 38 -7.79 -1.89 -9.33
N CYS A 39 -8.49 -2.48 -10.30
CA CYS A 39 -8.33 -3.92 -10.56
C CYS A 39 -6.85 -4.19 -10.89
N PRO A 40 -6.09 -4.90 -10.03
CA PRO A 40 -4.69 -5.13 -10.32
C PRO A 40 -4.57 -6.09 -11.51
N SER A 41 -3.98 -5.60 -12.59
CA SER A 41 -3.62 -6.41 -13.77
C SER A 41 -2.42 -7.33 -13.51
N SER A 42 -1.70 -7.11 -12.40
CA SER A 42 -0.53 -7.89 -11.99
C SER A 42 -0.30 -7.80 -10.47
N CYS A 43 0.51 -8.71 -9.89
CA CYS A 43 0.88 -8.61 -8.48
C CYS A 43 1.64 -7.30 -8.19
N ASP A 44 2.50 -6.84 -9.10
CA ASP A 44 3.31 -5.63 -8.91
C ASP A 44 2.45 -4.37 -8.86
N THR A 45 1.38 -4.32 -9.68
CA THR A 45 0.37 -3.26 -9.57
C THR A 45 -0.32 -3.30 -8.21
N ALA A 46 -0.59 -4.49 -7.67
CA ALA A 46 -1.21 -4.64 -6.35
C ALA A 46 -0.30 -4.15 -5.21
N LEU A 47 1.01 -4.37 -5.31
CA LEU A 47 1.99 -3.92 -4.31
C LEU A 47 1.99 -2.40 -4.13
N LYS A 48 1.82 -1.62 -5.20
CA LYS A 48 1.71 -0.15 -5.13
C LYS A 48 0.51 0.33 -4.30
N GLY A 49 -0.49 -0.53 -4.16
CA GLY A 49 -1.66 -0.31 -3.31
C GLY A 49 -1.43 -0.62 -1.83
N CYS A 50 -0.25 -1.09 -1.45
CA CYS A 50 0.09 -1.54 -0.10
C CYS A 50 1.21 -0.68 0.53
N ASP A 51 1.11 -0.48 1.84
CA ASP A 51 2.09 0.27 2.65
C ASP A 51 3.09 -0.67 3.34
N PHE A 52 2.79 -1.97 3.45
CA PHE A 52 3.74 -2.96 3.96
C PHE A 52 4.38 -3.73 2.81
N TYR A 53 5.68 -3.94 2.92
CA TYR A 53 6.48 -4.65 1.91
C TYR A 53 7.70 -5.28 2.58
N PHE A 54 8.34 -6.21 1.89
CA PHE A 54 9.57 -6.82 2.40
C PHE A 54 10.80 -5.96 2.06
N TYR A 55 11.80 -5.94 2.93
CA TYR A 55 13.07 -5.25 2.68
C TYR A 55 13.68 -5.66 1.32
N GLY A 56 14.01 -4.67 0.48
CA GLY A 56 14.50 -4.89 -0.89
C GLY A 56 13.41 -5.17 -1.94
N HIS A 57 12.13 -5.19 -1.54
CA HIS A 57 10.98 -5.48 -2.38
C HIS A 57 9.95 -4.33 -2.38
N GLN A 58 10.43 -3.08 -2.37
CA GLN A 58 9.58 -1.88 -2.41
C GLN A 58 8.73 -1.78 -3.68
N ASN A 59 9.26 -2.30 -4.79
CA ASN A 59 8.75 -2.05 -6.14
C ASN A 59 8.44 -3.34 -6.91
N ASN A 60 8.68 -4.50 -6.33
CA ASN A 60 8.50 -5.80 -6.96
C ASN A 60 7.96 -6.79 -5.93
N VAL A 61 6.98 -7.60 -6.34
CA VAL A 61 6.38 -8.59 -5.44
C VAL A 61 7.35 -9.75 -5.22
N PRO A 62 7.71 -10.07 -3.96
CA PRO A 62 8.55 -11.21 -3.69
C PRO A 62 7.81 -12.51 -4.02
N LYS A 63 8.58 -13.46 -4.58
CA LYS A 63 8.10 -14.80 -4.87
C LYS A 63 8.42 -15.73 -3.71
N ILE A 64 7.42 -16.44 -3.19
CA ILE A 64 7.53 -17.33 -2.03
C ILE A 64 7.17 -18.77 -2.42
N LYS A 65 7.88 -19.75 -1.85
CA LYS A 65 7.49 -21.16 -1.95
C LYS A 65 6.60 -21.49 -0.76
N LEU A 66 5.39 -21.98 -1.07
CA LEU A 66 4.54 -22.60 -0.06
C LEU A 66 5.05 -24.00 0.20
N VAL A 67 4.99 -24.47 1.44
CA VAL A 67 5.38 -25.86 1.74
C VAL A 67 4.17 -26.65 2.18
N ARG A 68 4.21 -27.95 1.88
CA ARG A 68 3.12 -28.87 2.20
C ARG A 68 3.12 -29.25 3.68
N LYS A 69 2.00 -29.86 4.08
CA LYS A 69 1.71 -30.40 5.42
C LYS A 69 2.91 -31.08 6.10
N GLY A 70 3.06 -30.83 7.40
CA GLY A 70 4.05 -31.47 8.28
C GLY A 70 5.30 -30.64 8.56
N ASP A 71 5.45 -29.53 7.86
CA ASP A 71 6.66 -28.71 7.90
C ASP A 71 6.38 -27.42 8.67
N ASN A 72 6.88 -27.32 9.91
CA ASN A 72 6.59 -26.23 10.89
C ASN A 72 7.24 -24.87 10.53
N THR A 73 7.71 -24.70 9.31
CA THR A 73 8.62 -23.62 8.95
C THR A 73 7.89 -22.34 8.56
N ILE A 74 8.55 -21.21 8.81
CA ILE A 74 8.09 -19.86 8.49
C ILE A 74 8.55 -19.55 7.05
N TYR A 75 7.60 -19.40 6.12
CA TYR A 75 7.89 -19.47 4.67
C TYR A 75 7.95 -18.13 3.94
N VAL A 76 8.72 -17.18 4.46
CA VAL A 76 9.16 -16.05 3.63
C VAL A 76 10.62 -15.71 3.86
N GLN A 77 11.49 -16.21 2.99
CA GLN A 77 12.91 -15.83 2.90
C GLN A 77 13.13 -14.47 2.20
N CYS A 78 12.09 -13.65 2.06
CA CYS A 78 12.16 -12.40 1.31
C CYS A 78 12.62 -11.21 2.18
N GLY A 79 13.25 -11.48 3.33
CA GLY A 79 13.68 -10.47 4.29
C GLY A 79 12.63 -10.14 5.35
N HIS A 80 12.84 -9.02 6.05
CA HIS A 80 11.94 -8.53 7.10
C HIS A 80 10.92 -7.54 6.52
N ILE A 81 9.77 -7.42 7.18
CA ILE A 81 8.72 -6.49 6.77
C ILE A 81 9.10 -5.06 7.17
N LEU A 82 8.84 -4.12 6.25
CA LEU A 82 8.89 -2.68 6.44
C LEU A 82 7.50 -2.09 6.26
N HIS A 83 7.23 -0.99 6.96
CA HIS A 83 6.02 -0.19 6.79
C HIS A 83 6.37 1.20 6.22
N ARG A 84 5.70 1.60 5.15
CA ARG A 84 5.72 2.98 4.63
C ARG A 84 4.71 3.81 5.42
N ASP A 85 5.21 4.62 6.35
CA ASP A 85 4.42 5.49 7.20
C ASP A 85 4.61 6.94 6.73
N GLY A 86 3.79 7.36 5.76
CA GLY A 86 4.00 8.64 5.07
C GLY A 86 5.30 8.66 4.26
N TYR A 87 6.22 9.55 4.62
CA TYR A 87 7.56 9.64 4.01
C TYR A 87 8.58 8.72 4.70
N ASP A 88 8.24 8.19 5.87
CA ASP A 88 9.13 7.35 6.64
C ASP A 88 9.00 5.88 6.24
N THR A 89 10.08 5.14 6.47
CA THR A 89 10.09 3.68 6.36
C THR A 89 10.50 3.11 7.70
N ARG A 90 9.59 2.33 8.30
CA ARG A 90 9.75 1.82 9.66
C ARG A 90 9.92 0.29 9.64
N PRO A 91 11.03 -0.24 10.16
CA PRO A 91 11.21 -1.67 10.34
C PRO A 91 10.18 -2.27 11.30
N VAL A 92 9.57 -3.38 10.91
CA VAL A 92 8.55 -4.07 11.68
C VAL A 92 9.16 -5.24 12.44
N LYS A 93 8.95 -5.26 13.76
CA LYS A 93 9.33 -6.34 14.66
C LYS A 93 8.28 -7.45 14.68
N VAL A 94 7.01 -7.07 14.79
CA VAL A 94 5.86 -7.99 14.82
C VAL A 94 4.75 -7.44 13.95
N VAL A 95 4.14 -8.29 13.14
CA VAL A 95 2.96 -7.97 12.35
C VAL A 95 1.82 -8.93 12.66
N ASN A 96 0.62 -8.37 12.81
CA ASN A 96 -0.62 -9.11 12.93
C ASN A 96 -1.47 -8.89 11.68
N SER A 97 -2.15 -9.94 11.23
CA SER A 97 -2.98 -9.91 10.02
C SER A 97 -4.45 -10.14 10.35
N ALA A 98 -5.33 -9.49 9.61
CA ALA A 98 -6.79 -9.62 9.73
C ALA A 98 -7.34 -10.77 8.87
N ASN A 99 -6.96 -10.79 7.60
CA ASN A 99 -7.39 -11.75 6.60
C ASN A 99 -6.34 -11.82 5.47
N CYS A 100 -6.57 -12.73 4.53
CA CYS A 100 -5.86 -12.73 3.27
C CYS A 100 -6.85 -12.89 2.11
N ALA A 101 -6.41 -12.58 0.89
CA ALA A 101 -7.17 -12.73 -0.34
C ALA A 101 -6.28 -13.23 -1.48
N ILE A 102 -6.84 -14.09 -2.34
CA ILE A 102 -6.20 -14.55 -3.58
C ILE A 102 -6.68 -13.68 -4.73
N LEU A 103 -5.78 -13.25 -5.62
CA LEU A 103 -6.18 -12.61 -6.87
C LEU A 103 -6.67 -13.66 -7.85
N GLN A 104 -7.95 -13.60 -8.21
CA GLN A 104 -8.59 -14.47 -9.21
C GLN A 104 -9.14 -13.59 -10.33
N GLY A 105 -8.55 -13.70 -11.53
CA GLY A 105 -8.79 -12.74 -12.59
C GLY A 105 -8.36 -11.33 -12.15
N GLN A 106 -9.33 -10.45 -11.97
CA GLN A 106 -9.11 -9.06 -11.55
C GLN A 106 -9.68 -8.74 -10.15
N THR A 107 -10.13 -9.76 -9.41
CA THR A 107 -10.83 -9.60 -8.14
C THR A 107 -10.10 -10.32 -7.00
N TRP A 108 -10.11 -9.70 -5.83
CA TRP A 108 -9.56 -10.29 -4.60
C TRP A 108 -10.62 -11.16 -3.92
N ASN A 109 -10.32 -12.46 -3.79
CA ASN A 109 -11.20 -13.43 -3.15
C ASN A 109 -10.66 -13.80 -1.76
N THR A 110 -11.26 -13.22 -0.71
CA THR A 110 -10.93 -13.51 0.69
C THR A 110 -11.37 -14.91 1.11
N ASN A 111 -12.54 -15.36 0.63
CA ASN A 111 -13.09 -16.68 0.92
C ASN A 111 -12.23 -17.80 0.34
N ALA A 112 -11.60 -17.60 -0.82
CA ALA A 112 -10.65 -18.55 -1.38
C ALA A 112 -9.38 -18.64 -0.52
N CYS A 113 -8.94 -17.52 0.05
CA CYS A 113 -7.71 -17.51 0.85
C CYS A 113 -7.89 -18.09 2.25
N GLN A 114 -9.09 -18.01 2.84
CA GLN A 114 -9.45 -18.55 4.17
C GLN A 114 -8.44 -18.25 5.30
N HIS A 115 -7.80 -17.07 5.27
CA HIS A 115 -6.73 -16.72 6.21
C HIS A 115 -5.59 -17.75 6.30
N ARG A 116 -5.32 -18.47 5.21
CA ARG A 116 -4.24 -19.46 5.14
C ARG A 116 -2.87 -18.81 5.17
N LEU A 117 -2.74 -17.57 4.71
CA LEU A 117 -1.52 -16.77 4.83
C LEU A 117 -1.75 -15.65 5.84
N TYR A 118 -0.82 -15.49 6.78
CA TYR A 118 -0.97 -14.61 7.93
C TYR A 118 0.38 -14.04 8.41
N GLY A 119 0.33 -12.97 9.19
CA GLY A 119 1.51 -12.37 9.83
C GLY A 119 2.07 -13.23 10.95
N ASN A 120 3.39 -13.42 11.01
CA ASN A 120 4.07 -14.14 12.09
C ASN A 120 5.43 -13.48 12.39
N GLY A 121 5.53 -12.80 13.54
CA GLY A 121 6.68 -11.96 13.84
C GLY A 121 6.90 -10.92 12.75
N ARG A 122 8.11 -10.86 12.18
CA ARG A 122 8.48 -9.96 11.08
C ARG A 122 8.33 -10.56 9.68
N HIS A 123 7.57 -11.64 9.54
CA HIS A 123 7.40 -12.40 8.30
C HIS A 123 5.92 -12.75 8.05
N LEU A 124 5.65 -13.44 6.93
CA LEU A 124 4.39 -14.15 6.74
C LEU A 124 4.60 -15.65 6.97
N ALA A 125 3.55 -16.30 7.44
CA ALA A 125 3.47 -17.75 7.59
C ALA A 125 2.24 -18.28 6.85
N SER A 126 2.27 -19.57 6.55
CA SER A 126 1.15 -20.30 6.00
C SER A 126 0.60 -21.29 7.03
N ARG A 127 -0.72 -21.39 7.15
CA ARG A 127 -1.41 -22.47 7.85
C ARG A 127 -1.53 -23.67 6.94
N GLU A 128 -1.89 -24.81 7.53
CA GLU A 128 -2.18 -26.02 6.78
C GLU A 128 -3.29 -25.79 5.74
N PHE A 129 -3.07 -26.21 4.50
CA PHE A 129 -4.03 -26.13 3.39
C PHE A 129 -4.96 -27.35 3.38
N ASN A 130 -5.64 -27.61 4.50
CA ASN A 130 -6.53 -28.78 4.66
C ASN A 130 -7.97 -28.56 4.17
N VAL A 131 -8.28 -27.38 3.65
CA VAL A 131 -9.63 -27.01 3.23
C VAL A 131 -9.51 -26.26 1.90
N GLY A 132 -10.16 -26.77 0.86
CA GLY A 132 -10.01 -26.30 -0.53
C GLY A 132 -8.96 -27.10 -1.33
N ASN A 133 -8.70 -26.67 -2.57
CA ASN A 133 -7.66 -27.25 -3.44
C ASN A 133 -6.34 -26.47 -3.23
N PRO A 134 -5.27 -27.07 -2.67
CA PRO A 134 -4.00 -26.38 -2.46
C PRO A 134 -3.41 -25.77 -3.74
N ASN A 135 -3.73 -26.34 -4.91
CA ASN A 135 -3.27 -25.81 -6.19
C ASN A 135 -3.78 -24.40 -6.49
N ASP A 136 -4.89 -23.97 -5.88
CA ASP A 136 -5.43 -22.62 -6.03
C ASP A 136 -4.48 -21.55 -5.45
N PHE A 137 -3.56 -21.97 -4.59
CA PHE A 137 -2.53 -21.13 -4.01
C PHE A 137 -1.20 -21.18 -4.78
N LEU A 138 -1.06 -21.94 -5.87
CA LEU A 138 0.16 -21.95 -6.68
C LEU A 138 0.11 -20.87 -7.76
N ASN A 139 1.26 -20.24 -8.03
CA ASN A 139 1.40 -19.15 -9.00
C ASN A 139 0.39 -18.00 -8.83
N ALA A 140 -0.04 -17.76 -7.60
CA ALA A 140 -1.10 -16.83 -7.25
C ALA A 140 -0.52 -15.55 -6.62
N CYS A 141 -1.15 -14.41 -6.88
CA CYS A 141 -0.91 -13.22 -6.06
C CYS A 141 -1.76 -13.33 -4.79
N ILE A 142 -1.13 -13.22 -3.63
CA ILE A 142 -1.80 -13.22 -2.34
C ILE A 142 -1.61 -11.86 -1.70
N LYS A 143 -2.71 -11.27 -1.23
CA LYS A 143 -2.72 -10.06 -0.42
C LYS A 143 -3.04 -10.46 1.02
N VAL A 144 -2.23 -10.03 1.97
CA VAL A 144 -2.50 -10.19 3.41
C VAL A 144 -2.81 -8.82 3.98
N GLN A 145 -3.98 -8.66 4.61
CA GLN A 145 -4.34 -7.42 5.28
C GLN A 145 -3.68 -7.38 6.65
N ILE A 146 -2.88 -6.34 6.92
CA ILE A 146 -2.22 -6.09 8.20
C ILE A 146 -3.19 -5.32 9.09
N SER A 147 -3.46 -5.83 10.29
CA SER A 147 -4.32 -5.16 11.28
C SER A 147 -3.53 -4.31 12.25
N ALA A 148 -2.35 -4.78 12.64
CA ALA A 148 -1.48 -4.11 13.59
C ALA A 148 -0.02 -4.49 13.32
N ALA A 149 0.90 -3.61 13.72
CA ALA A 149 2.32 -3.88 13.72
C ALA A 149 3.02 -3.22 14.91
N GLN A 150 4.07 -3.85 15.43
CA GLN A 150 5.01 -3.25 16.36
C GLN A 150 6.31 -2.97 15.60
N TYR A 151 6.84 -1.77 15.75
CA TYR A 151 8.09 -1.35 15.11
C TYR A 151 9.30 -1.65 16.01
N GLU A 152 10.48 -1.73 15.40
CA GLU A 152 11.75 -1.96 16.14
C GLU A 152 12.09 -0.81 17.10
N ASP A 153 11.60 0.40 16.83
CA ASP A 153 11.76 1.58 17.70
C ASP A 153 10.76 1.66 18.86
N GLY A 154 9.92 0.63 19.03
CA GLY A 154 8.92 0.55 20.11
C GLY A 154 7.57 1.18 19.78
N GLY A 155 7.44 1.89 18.65
CA GLY A 155 6.15 2.41 18.20
C GLY A 155 5.19 1.31 17.75
N ASN A 156 3.91 1.64 17.62
CA ASN A 156 2.88 0.71 17.19
C ASN A 156 2.01 1.29 16.07
N PHE A 157 1.59 0.41 15.18
CA PHE A 157 0.58 0.64 14.16
C PHE A 157 -0.68 -0.14 14.52
N ASN A 158 -1.83 0.51 14.41
CA ASN A 158 -3.13 -0.14 14.49
C ASN A 158 -4.08 0.59 13.52
N ASN A 159 -4.69 -0.15 12.59
CA ASN A 159 -5.58 0.45 11.59
C ASN A 159 -7.06 0.16 11.83
N GLY A 160 -7.41 -0.55 12.90
CA GLY A 160 -8.79 -0.98 13.18
C GLY A 160 -9.47 -1.71 12.02
N HIS A 161 -8.69 -2.37 11.15
CA HIS A 161 -9.12 -3.05 9.92
C HIS A 161 -9.68 -2.14 8.81
N LYS A 162 -9.51 -0.82 8.91
CA LYS A 162 -10.14 0.15 7.99
C LYS A 162 -9.27 0.58 6.82
N ASN A 163 -7.93 0.58 6.98
CA ASN A 163 -7.04 1.05 5.93
C ASN A 163 -6.83 -0.05 4.86
N PRO A 164 -7.33 0.11 3.61
CA PRO A 164 -7.13 -0.87 2.55
C PRO A 164 -5.67 -0.96 2.09
N ARG A 165 -4.85 0.08 2.34
CA ARG A 165 -3.42 0.09 2.03
C ARG A 165 -2.57 -0.63 3.07
N ALA A 166 -3.12 -0.89 4.26
CA ALA A 166 -2.44 -1.69 5.27
C ALA A 166 -2.49 -3.17 4.89
N CYS A 167 -1.70 -3.50 3.88
CA CYS A 167 -1.59 -4.81 3.29
C CYS A 167 -0.15 -5.06 2.89
N ILE A 168 0.15 -6.33 2.62
CA ILE A 168 1.38 -6.79 1.99
C ILE A 168 1.01 -7.79 0.90
N VAL A 169 1.79 -7.82 -0.18
CA VAL A 169 1.54 -8.70 -1.33
C VAL A 169 2.74 -9.63 -1.52
N VAL A 170 2.44 -10.90 -1.78
CA VAL A 170 3.40 -11.93 -2.18
C VAL A 170 2.88 -12.67 -3.41
N LYS A 171 3.80 -13.25 -4.18
CA LYS A 171 3.45 -14.18 -5.26
C LYS A 171 3.91 -15.57 -4.88
N THR A 172 3.04 -16.55 -4.95
CA THR A 172 3.43 -17.93 -4.66
C THR A 172 4.08 -18.59 -5.87
N ASP A 173 4.93 -19.58 -5.64
CA ASP A 173 5.58 -20.34 -6.71
C ASP A 173 4.61 -21.30 -7.41
N LYS A 174 5.01 -21.79 -8.59
CA LYS A 174 4.26 -22.77 -9.39
C LYS A 174 4.25 -24.16 -8.75
N THR A 175 5.13 -24.40 -7.78
CA THR A 175 5.24 -25.67 -7.07
C THR A 175 5.34 -25.41 -5.57
N PHE A 176 4.94 -26.39 -4.79
CA PHE A 176 5.31 -26.41 -3.38
C PHE A 176 6.82 -26.65 -3.22
N GLY A 177 7.38 -26.12 -2.14
CA GLY A 177 8.73 -26.43 -1.67
C GLY A 177 8.83 -27.84 -1.10
#